data_AF-A0A7C7Z2W5-F1
#
_entry.id   AF-A0A7C7Z2W5-F1
#
_cell.length_a   1.000
_cell.length_b   1.000
_cell.length_c   1.000
_cell.angle_alpha   90.00
_cell.angle_beta   90.00
_cell.angle_gamma   90.00
#
_symmetry.space_group_name_H-M   'P 1'
#
loop_
_entity.id
_entity.type
_entity.pdbx_description
1 polymer ?
#
loop_
_entity_poly.entity_id
_entity_poly.type
_entity_poly.pdbx_seq_one_letter_code
_entity_poly.pdbx_strand_id
1 'polypeptide(L)'
;MDITKIGVRDRVVIDLKVEMDSPDDHQFQPRVHLDGNMVRITNEGYSEEFANAELDDDVLVAAQRDRFVELRVKFSVAGMHGALNHMHPYPKDGKGKKLANANWKTVVPLL
;
A
#
# COMPACT_ATOMS: atom_id res chain seq x y z
N MET A 1 -7.80 1.36 2.53
CA MET A 1 -6.43 0.86 2.31
C MET A 1 -6.52 -0.65 2.31
N ASP A 2 -5.79 -1.33 1.42
CA ASP A 2 -5.89 -2.78 1.29
C ASP A 2 -4.51 -3.43 1.30
N ILE A 3 -4.38 -4.54 2.04
CA ILE A 3 -3.27 -5.47 1.90
C ILE A 3 -3.55 -6.33 0.67
N THR A 4 -2.70 -6.23 -0.33
CA THR A 4 -2.88 -6.94 -1.61
C THR A 4 -2.06 -8.22 -1.68
N LYS A 5 -0.94 -8.28 -0.95
CA LYS A 5 -0.07 -9.45 -0.90
C LYS A 5 0.81 -9.40 0.34
N ILE A 6 1.08 -10.58 0.90
CA ILE A 6 2.11 -10.79 1.91
C ILE A 6 3.02 -11.91 1.42
N GLY A 7 4.31 -11.84 1.74
CA GLY A 7 5.22 -12.96 1.53
C GLY A 7 6.61 -12.70 2.07
N VAL A 8 7.48 -13.71 1.97
CA VAL A 8 8.88 -13.64 2.42
C VAL A 8 9.80 -13.49 1.21
N ARG A 9 10.77 -12.58 1.32
CA ARG A 9 11.95 -12.52 0.44
C ARG A 9 13.21 -12.55 1.32
N ASP A 10 13.90 -11.42 1.43
CA ASP A 10 14.97 -11.24 2.42
C ASP A 10 14.40 -10.95 3.82
N ARG A 11 13.19 -10.39 3.85
CA ARG A 11 12.34 -10.16 5.03
C ARG A 11 10.87 -10.30 4.62
N VAL A 12 9.96 -10.18 5.57
CA VAL A 12 8.53 -10.11 5.25
C VAL A 12 8.22 -8.84 4.46
N VAL A 13 7.56 -9.00 3.32
CA VAL A 13 7.14 -7.94 2.42
C VAL A 13 5.62 -7.89 2.40
N ILE A 14 5.06 -6.69 2.57
CA ILE A 14 3.61 -6.44 2.51
C ILE A 14 3.34 -5.42 1.40
N ASP A 15 2.58 -5.82 0.39
CA ASP A 15 2.15 -4.94 -0.70
C ASP A 15 0.82 -4.26 -0.32
N LEU A 16 0.84 -2.93 -0.25
CA LEU A 16 -0.30 -2.09 0.13
C LEU A 16 -0.83 -1.29 -1.05
N LYS A 17 -2.15 -1.25 -1.17
CA LYS A 17 -2.85 -0.29 -2.02
C LYS A 17 -3.49 0.78 -1.14
N VAL A 18 -3.06 2.02 -1.33
CA VAL A 18 -3.59 3.17 -0.61
C VAL A 18 -4.34 4.04 -1.61
N GLU A 19 -5.60 4.30 -1.30
CA GLU A 19 -6.41 5.27 -2.04
C GLU A 19 -6.39 6.59 -1.26
N MET A 20 -5.98 7.66 -1.93
CA MET A 20 -5.94 9.02 -1.40
C MET A 20 -7.17 9.77 -1.89
N ASP A 21 -7.77 10.56 -1.00
CA ASP A 21 -8.91 11.41 -1.35
C ASP A 21 -8.49 12.62 -2.20
N SER A 22 -7.25 13.09 -2.03
CA SER A 22 -6.69 14.19 -2.82
C SER A 22 -5.20 13.99 -3.11
N PRO A 23 -4.63 14.63 -4.14
CA PRO A 23 -3.20 14.58 -4.41
C PRO A 23 -2.34 15.12 -3.26
N ASP A 24 -2.91 16.00 -2.43
CA ASP A 24 -2.22 16.65 -1.32
C ASP A 24 -2.30 15.82 -0.02
N ASP A 25 -2.94 14.66 -0.03
CA ASP A 25 -3.02 13.72 1.11
C ASP A 25 -1.77 12.82 1.20
N HIS A 26 -0.60 13.46 1.29
CA HIS A 26 0.70 12.80 1.23
C HIS A 26 1.26 12.43 2.62
N GLN A 27 0.53 12.71 3.71
CA GLN A 27 0.98 12.46 5.08
C GLN A 27 0.71 11.01 5.52
N PHE A 28 1.25 10.06 4.75
CA PHE A 28 1.16 8.62 5.05
C PHE A 28 2.37 8.17 5.87
N GLN A 29 2.14 7.71 7.09
CA GLN A 29 3.13 7.24 8.06
C GLN A 29 2.70 5.88 8.65
N PRO A 30 2.85 4.79 7.89
CA PRO A 30 2.35 3.49 8.30
C PRO A 30 3.08 2.95 9.54
N ARG A 31 2.34 2.23 10.37
CA ARG A 31 2.82 1.41 11.48
C ARG A 31 2.29 -0.01 11.29
N VAL A 32 3.10 -0.99 11.67
CA VAL A 32 2.75 -2.40 11.52
C VAL A 32 2.83 -3.04 12.89
N HIS A 33 1.74 -3.68 13.30
CA HIS A 33 1.61 -4.37 14.57
C HIS A 33 1.42 -5.86 14.29
N LEU A 34 1.98 -6.70 15.16
CA LEU A 34 1.78 -8.15 15.13
C LEU A 34 1.11 -8.62 16.41
N ASP A 35 -0.15 -9.03 16.32
CA ASP A 35 -0.92 -9.60 17.41
C ASP A 35 -1.15 -11.09 17.16
N GLY A 36 -0.34 -11.95 17.78
CA GLY A 36 -0.37 -13.39 17.53
C GLY A 36 0.09 -13.70 16.10
N ASN A 37 -0.84 -14.15 15.25
CA ASN A 37 -0.61 -14.37 13.82
C ASN A 37 -1.26 -13.30 12.92
N MET A 38 -1.90 -12.29 13.50
CA MET A 38 -2.58 -11.24 12.74
C MET A 38 -1.64 -10.04 12.56
N VAL A 39 -1.39 -9.63 11.32
CA VAL A 39 -0.74 -8.36 11.05
C VAL A 39 -1.78 -7.26 10.93
N ARG A 40 -1.52 -6.11 11.55
CA ARG A 40 -2.38 -4.93 11.50
C ARG A 40 -1.59 -3.72 11.07
N ILE A 41 -2.21 -2.89 10.25
CA ILE A 41 -1.58 -1.68 9.72
C ILE A 41 -2.40 -0.48 10.13
N THR A 42 -1.73 0.44 10.83
CA THR A 42 -2.30 1.73 11.23
C THR A 42 -1.50 2.86 10.59
N ASN A 43 -2.02 4.08 10.67
CA ASN A 43 -1.31 5.29 10.27
C ASN A 43 -1.06 6.16 11.51
N GLU A 44 0.11 6.79 11.61
CA GLU A 44 0.43 7.69 12.73
C GLU A 44 -0.64 8.79 12.87
N GLY A 45 -1.11 9.03 14.10
CA GLY A 45 -2.18 10.00 14.38
C GLY A 45 -3.59 9.48 14.20
N TYR A 46 -3.76 8.24 13.71
CA TYR A 46 -5.05 7.58 13.60
C TYR A 46 -5.10 6.37 14.52
N SER A 47 -6.12 6.30 15.37
CA SER A 47 -6.36 5.16 16.27
C SER A 47 -6.99 3.97 15.56
N GLU A 48 -7.56 4.19 14.37
CA GLU A 48 -8.27 3.15 13.62
C GLU A 48 -7.30 2.28 12.83
N GLU A 49 -7.64 1.00 12.78
CA GLU A 49 -6.95 0.04 11.95
C GLU A 49 -7.40 0.20 10.49
N PHE A 50 -6.45 0.33 9.58
CA PHE A 50 -6.74 0.55 8.16
C PHE A 50 -6.80 -0.76 7.37
N ALA A 51 -6.03 -1.77 7.78
CA ALA A 51 -6.06 -3.09 7.19
C ALA A 51 -5.43 -4.14 8.14
N ASN A 52 -5.96 -5.35 8.10
CA ASN A 52 -5.39 -6.53 8.73
C ASN A 52 -5.35 -7.72 7.78
N ALA A 53 -4.49 -8.68 8.11
CA ALA A 53 -4.44 -9.97 7.44
C ALA A 53 -3.80 -11.02 8.35
N GLU A 54 -4.28 -12.25 8.25
CA GLU A 54 -3.66 -13.39 8.93
C GLU A 54 -2.37 -13.78 8.21
N LEU A 55 -1.33 -14.10 8.97
CA LEU A 55 -0.05 -14.56 8.46
C LEU A 55 0.00 -16.08 8.48
N ASP A 56 0.45 -16.66 7.35
CA ASP A 56 0.85 -18.06 7.31
C ASP A 56 2.04 -18.31 8.25
N ASP A 57 2.15 -19.53 8.78
CA ASP A 57 3.16 -19.90 9.79
C ASP A 57 4.60 -19.55 9.37
N ASP A 58 4.97 -19.83 8.12
CA ASP A 58 6.31 -19.52 7.60
C ASP A 58 6.59 -18.00 7.59
N VAL A 59 5.57 -17.21 7.25
CA VAL A 59 5.65 -15.75 7.24
C VAL A 59 5.71 -15.21 8.66
N LEU A 60 4.92 -15.79 9.57
CA LEU A 60 4.90 -15.42 10.98
C LEU A 60 6.27 -15.67 11.64
N VAL A 61 6.88 -16.83 11.40
CA VAL A 61 8.22 -17.15 11.91
C VAL A 61 9.25 -16.14 11.40
N ALA A 62 9.19 -15.79 10.11
CA ALA A 62 10.08 -14.77 9.54
C ALA A 62 9.83 -13.38 10.17
N ALA A 63 8.57 -12.98 10.36
CA ALA A 63 8.19 -11.71 10.98
C ALA A 63 8.72 -11.58 12.42
N GLN A 64 8.56 -12.64 13.21
CA GLN A 64 9.02 -12.68 14.60
C GLN A 64 10.54 -12.66 14.71
N ARG A 65 11.24 -13.35 13.79
CA ARG A 65 12.72 -13.36 13.74
C ARG A 65 13.30 -12.01 13.34
N ASP A 66 12.78 -11.41 12.26
CA ASP A 66 13.38 -10.22 11.67
C ASP A 66 12.95 -8.95 12.39
N ARG A 67 11.75 -8.91 13.01
CA ARG A 67 11.14 -7.75 13.69
C ARG A 67 11.05 -6.47 12.84
N PHE A 68 11.26 -6.58 11.54
CA PHE A 68 11.11 -5.51 10.55
C PHE A 68 10.40 -6.04 9.32
N VAL A 69 9.54 -5.22 8.72
CA VAL A 69 8.83 -5.55 7.49
C VAL A 69 9.10 -4.51 6.41
N GLU A 70 9.16 -4.94 5.16
CA GLU A 70 9.18 -4.06 3.99
C GLU A 70 7.74 -3.79 3.54
N LEU A 71 7.34 -2.53 3.56
CA LEU A 71 6.08 -2.08 2.98
C LEU A 71 6.32 -1.60 1.55
N ARG A 72 5.52 -2.11 0.62
CA ARG A 72 5.48 -1.64 -0.77
C ARG A 72 4.13 -1.00 -1.01
N VAL A 73 4.11 0.32 -0.98
CA VAL A 73 2.89 1.12 -1.06
C VAL A 73 2.69 1.58 -2.50
N LYS A 74 1.51 1.30 -3.02
CA LYS A 74 1.04 1.84 -4.28
C LYS A 74 -0.11 2.79 -3.99
N PHE A 75 0.12 4.07 -4.29
CA PHE A 75 -0.88 5.10 -4.15
C PHE A 75 -1.73 5.20 -5.42
N SER A 76 -3.03 5.36 -5.22
CA SER A 76 -3.98 5.80 -6.23
C SER A 76 -4.76 6.99 -5.67
N VAL A 77 -5.10 7.96 -6.52
CA VAL A 77 -5.94 9.09 -6.10
C VAL A 77 -7.32 8.92 -6.71
N ALA A 78 -8.35 8.93 -5.87
CA ALA A 78 -9.73 8.90 -6.34
C ALA A 78 -10.01 10.16 -7.18
N GLY A 79 -10.70 10.01 -8.32
CA GLY A 79 -11.19 11.17 -9.08
C GLY A 79 -10.16 11.97 -9.91
N MET A 80 -8.85 11.66 -9.86
CA MET A 80 -7.86 12.29 -10.77
C MET A 80 -8.01 11.90 -12.25
N HIS A 81 -8.89 10.95 -12.56
CA HIS A 81 -9.32 10.70 -13.93
C HIS A 81 -10.34 11.80 -14.29
N GLY A 82 -9.84 12.96 -14.71
CA GLY A 82 -10.71 14.01 -15.23
C GLY A 82 -11.60 13.45 -16.34
N ALA A 83 -12.91 13.66 -16.23
CA ALA A 83 -13.80 13.43 -17.36
C ALA A 83 -13.54 14.53 -18.41
N LEU A 84 -13.22 14.13 -19.64
CA LEU A 84 -13.08 15.07 -20.76
C LEU A 84 -14.45 15.69 -21.08
N ASN A 85 -14.73 16.88 -20.53
CA ASN A 85 -15.98 17.62 -20.77
C ASN A 85 -16.18 18.04 -22.23
N HIS A 86 -15.08 18.19 -22.98
CA HIS A 86 -15.07 18.37 -24.43
C HIS A 86 -14.05 17.41 -25.03
N MET A 87 -14.54 16.28 -25.50
CA MET A 87 -13.71 15.32 -26.23
C MET A 87 -13.50 15.87 -27.64
N HIS A 88 -12.32 16.44 -27.92
CA HIS A 88 -11.84 16.58 -29.29
C HIS A 88 -11.19 15.25 -29.67
N PRO A 89 -11.86 14.36 -30.42
CA PRO A 89 -11.28 13.09 -30.78
C PRO A 89 -10.09 13.34 -31.70
N TYR A 90 -8.89 13.24 -31.14
CA TYR A 90 -7.67 12.91 -31.87
C TYR A 90 -7.44 11.40 -31.67
N PRO A 91 -8.12 10.52 -32.45
CA PRO A 91 -7.88 9.10 -32.37
C PRO A 91 -6.43 8.85 -32.78
N LYS A 92 -5.58 8.65 -31.79
CA LYS A 92 -4.26 8.06 -32.01
C LYS A 92 -4.46 6.56 -31.96
N ASP A 93 -4.30 5.87 -33.08
CA ASP A 93 -4.25 4.40 -33.19
C ASP A 93 -2.97 3.85 -32.53
N GLY A 94 -2.79 4.14 -31.24
CA GLY A 94 -1.60 3.78 -30.48
C GLY A 94 -1.94 3.44 -29.04
N LYS A 95 -1.06 2.66 -28.39
CA LYS A 95 -1.22 2.34 -26.96
C LYS A 95 -1.13 3.62 -26.14
N GLY A 96 -2.24 4.03 -25.52
CA GLY A 96 -2.25 5.15 -24.58
C GLY A 96 -1.23 4.93 -23.46
N LYS A 97 -0.45 5.96 -23.13
CA LYS A 97 0.55 5.87 -22.05
C LYS A 97 -0.19 5.87 -20.71
N LYS A 98 -0.11 4.75 -19.98
CA LYS A 98 -0.62 4.67 -18.60
C LYS A 98 0.11 5.71 -17.75
N LEU A 99 -0.65 6.53 -17.02
CA LEU A 99 -0.08 7.49 -16.07
C LEU A 99 0.74 6.75 -15.02
N ALA A 100 1.86 7.36 -14.60
CA ALA A 100 2.68 6.80 -13.54
C ALA A 100 1.88 6.82 -12.23
N ASN A 101 1.84 5.69 -11.53
CA ASN A 101 1.35 5.66 -10.15
C ASN A 101 2.51 5.97 -9.22
N ALA A 102 2.24 6.75 -8.17
CA ALA A 102 3.21 6.95 -7.10
C ALA A 102 3.39 5.62 -6.34
N ASN A 103 4.62 5.12 -6.32
CA ASN A 103 4.98 3.90 -5.60
C ASN A 103 6.05 4.27 -4.58
N TRP A 104 5.91 3.75 -3.37
CA TRP A 104 6.83 3.99 -2.28
C TRP A 104 7.23 2.68 -1.61
N LYS A 105 8.51 2.55 -1.25
CA LYS A 105 9.01 1.42 -0.46
C LYS A 105 9.61 1.96 0.82
N THR A 106 9.27 1.31 1.93
CA THR A 106 9.84 1.66 3.24
C THR A 106 10.00 0.41 4.09
N VAL A 107 10.92 0.46 5.05
CA VAL A 107 11.09 -0.59 6.05
C VAL A 107 10.65 0.00 7.39
N VAL A 108 9.77 -0.70 8.09
CA VAL A 108 9.25 -0.29 9.38
C VAL A 108 9.46 -1.39 10.43
N PRO A 109 9.67 -1.02 11.70
CA PRO A 109 9.70 -2.00 12.78
C PRO A 109 8.32 -2.64 12.94
N LEU A 110 8.34 -3.90 13.36
CA LEU A 110 7.14 -4.60 13.80
C LEU A 110 6.92 -4.31 15.28
N LEU A 111 5.79 -3.67 15.59
CA LEU A 111 5.35 -3.36 16.94
C LEU A 111 4.69 -4.61 17.56
#